data_AF-A0A0D6M1A4-F1
#
_entry.id   AF-A0A0D6M1A4-F1
#
_cell.length_a   1.000
_cell.length_b   1.000
_cell.length_c   1.000
_cell.angle_alpha   90.00
_cell.angle_beta   90.00
_cell.angle_gamma   90.00
#
_symmetry.space_group_name_H-M   'P 1'
#
loop_
_entity.id
_entity.type
_entity.pdbx_description
1 polymer ?
#
loop_
_entity_poly.entity_id
_entity_poly.type
_entity_poly.pdbx_seq_one_letter_code
_entity_poly.pdbx_strand_id
1 'polypeptide(L)'
;MFICSQMEEHPEQFSAVGRAQLVTDFCYFYAHDKVYEYWFITGGFPALQLSNSPLSFELQQLNPSPWPLRLSSKQGLPPFLFAQSLTTSPKNSEVLLNLNFTSFYRVNYDPTTWISIFSQMDEHPEQFSAVGRAQLVTDFCYFYAHDKVDRGAAIKEIVVDVVYRNAEHFELCDWHLFWCHSTVPATLSQLLKRVALGVTRLFDNDAAFGCRTGQAARSLNSICNSVFGTNSKEVYGNTPLKLMAPPERAYL
;
A
#
# COMPACT_ATOMS: atom_id res chain seq x y z
N MET A 1 5.99 -31.57 20.03
CA MET A 1 5.19 -32.75 20.43
C MET A 1 5.81 -33.48 21.63
N PHE A 2 7.13 -33.73 21.67
CA PHE A 2 7.81 -34.44 22.77
C PHE A 2 7.71 -33.79 24.17
N ILE A 3 7.71 -32.45 24.29
CA ILE A 3 7.74 -31.78 25.60
C ILE A 3 6.40 -31.88 26.35
N CYS A 4 5.26 -31.80 25.64
CA CYS A 4 3.94 -31.94 26.28
C CYS A 4 3.67 -33.37 26.77
N SER A 5 4.08 -34.38 26.00
CA SER A 5 3.96 -35.80 26.39
C SER A 5 4.83 -36.12 27.62
N GLN A 6 6.05 -35.56 27.70
CA GLN A 6 6.91 -35.70 28.88
C GLN A 6 6.35 -34.98 30.13
N MET A 7 5.60 -33.89 29.95
CA MET A 7 4.93 -33.17 31.03
C MET A 7 3.72 -33.91 31.61
N GLU A 8 3.02 -34.68 30.78
CA GLU A 8 1.89 -35.53 31.16
C GLU A 8 2.37 -36.79 31.91
N GLU A 9 3.51 -37.34 31.50
CA GLU A 9 4.13 -38.52 32.13
C GLU A 9 4.90 -38.17 33.42
N HIS A 10 5.53 -36.99 33.52
CA HIS A 10 6.42 -36.61 34.64
C HIS A 10 6.22 -35.17 35.15
N PRO A 11 5.05 -34.83 35.72
CA PRO A 11 4.72 -33.47 36.16
C PRO A 11 5.62 -32.97 37.33
N GLU A 12 6.21 -33.87 38.10
CA GLU A 12 7.07 -33.58 39.26
C GLU A 12 8.41 -32.90 38.89
N GLN A 13 8.86 -33.03 37.63
CA GLN A 13 10.18 -32.53 37.19
C GLN A 13 10.20 -31.03 36.86
N PHE A 14 9.03 -30.36 36.84
CA PHE A 14 8.91 -28.96 36.43
C PHE A 14 8.27 -28.12 37.54
N SER A 15 8.89 -26.99 37.88
CA SER A 15 8.29 -26.03 38.81
C SER A 15 6.96 -25.49 38.26
N ALA A 16 6.04 -25.04 39.12
CA ALA A 16 4.76 -24.48 38.68
C ALA A 16 4.95 -23.28 37.72
N VAL A 17 5.99 -22.47 37.95
CA VAL A 17 6.40 -21.35 37.09
C VAL A 17 6.97 -21.85 35.76
N GLY A 18 7.80 -22.91 35.77
CA GLY A 18 8.34 -23.53 34.57
C GLY A 18 7.28 -24.18 33.69
N ARG A 19 6.26 -24.82 34.28
CA ARG A 19 5.11 -25.37 33.56
C ARG A 19 4.25 -24.28 32.92
N ALA A 20 3.99 -23.18 33.64
CA ALA A 20 3.26 -22.04 33.09
C ALA A 20 4.01 -21.41 31.91
N GLN A 21 5.30 -21.14 32.05
CA GLN A 21 6.11 -20.55 30.97
C GLN A 21 6.15 -21.44 29.71
N LEU A 22 6.41 -22.74 29.86
CA LEU A 22 6.46 -23.69 28.75
C LEU A 22 5.12 -23.88 28.05
N VAL A 23 4.01 -23.90 28.80
CA VAL A 23 2.65 -23.92 28.21
C VAL A 23 2.38 -22.64 27.43
N THR A 24 2.80 -21.49 27.96
CA THR A 24 2.61 -20.20 27.27
C THR A 24 3.42 -20.19 25.98
N ASP A 25 4.70 -20.55 26.03
CA ASP A 25 5.61 -20.56 24.87
C ASP A 25 5.18 -21.59 23.81
N PHE A 26 4.70 -22.76 24.22
CA PHE A 26 4.20 -23.79 23.29
C PHE A 26 2.84 -23.43 22.67
N CYS A 27 1.93 -22.81 23.43
CA CYS A 27 0.69 -22.26 22.90
C CYS A 27 0.97 -21.12 21.91
N TYR A 28 1.95 -20.26 22.19
CA TYR A 28 2.39 -19.22 21.25
C TYR A 28 2.98 -19.82 19.97
N PHE A 29 3.86 -20.82 20.08
CA PHE A 29 4.45 -21.48 18.92
C PHE A 29 3.40 -22.23 18.08
N TYR A 30 2.53 -23.01 18.72
CA TYR A 30 1.46 -23.73 18.02
C TYR A 30 0.45 -22.79 17.36
N ALA A 31 0.08 -21.70 18.05
CA ALA A 31 -0.77 -20.66 17.46
C ALA A 31 -0.08 -19.99 16.26
N HIS A 32 1.24 -19.74 16.36
CA HIS A 32 2.03 -19.19 15.26
C HIS A 32 2.00 -20.10 14.04
N ASP A 33 2.33 -21.39 14.19
CA ASP A 33 2.32 -22.38 13.09
C ASP A 33 0.94 -22.46 12.41
N LYS A 34 -0.14 -22.48 13.20
CA LYS A 34 -1.51 -22.51 12.68
C LYS A 34 -1.90 -21.24 11.94
N VAL A 35 -1.37 -20.08 12.33
CA VAL A 35 -1.56 -18.83 11.59
C VAL A 35 -0.89 -18.93 10.22
N TYR A 36 0.39 -19.29 10.11
CA TYR A 36 1.05 -19.36 8.80
C TYR A 36 0.48 -20.46 7.91
N GLU A 37 0.10 -21.61 8.48
CA GLU A 37 -0.61 -22.67 7.76
C GLU A 37 -1.89 -22.11 7.14
N TYR A 38 -2.69 -21.36 7.90
CA TYR A 38 -3.90 -20.71 7.40
C TYR A 38 -3.61 -19.74 6.24
N TRP A 39 -2.61 -18.86 6.38
CA TRP A 39 -2.22 -17.91 5.31
C TRP A 39 -1.71 -18.61 4.05
N PHE A 40 -1.06 -19.76 4.20
CA PHE A 40 -0.52 -20.52 3.09
C PHE A 40 -1.62 -21.24 2.29
N ILE A 41 -2.60 -21.82 2.97
CA ILE A 41 -3.66 -22.60 2.33
C ILE A 41 -4.85 -21.74 1.90
N THR A 42 -5.12 -20.66 2.63
CA THR A 42 -6.23 -19.75 2.34
C THR A 42 -5.72 -18.71 1.34
N GLY A 43 -6.09 -18.85 0.07
CA GLY A 43 -5.83 -17.81 -0.92
C GLY A 43 -6.66 -16.56 -0.63
N GLY A 44 -6.10 -15.38 -0.87
CA GLY A 44 -6.83 -14.12 -0.75
C GLY A 44 -5.97 -12.93 -0.34
N PHE A 45 -6.58 -11.75 -0.33
CA PHE A 45 -5.97 -10.51 0.11
C PHE A 45 -6.86 -9.89 1.19
N PRO A 46 -6.47 -10.01 2.47
CA PRO A 46 -7.28 -9.44 3.53
C PRO A 46 -7.23 -7.92 3.52
N ALA A 47 -8.35 -7.34 3.94
CA ALA A 47 -8.54 -5.90 4.01
C ALA A 47 -9.22 -5.53 5.33
N LEU A 48 -8.78 -4.40 5.90
CA LEU A 48 -9.28 -3.89 7.17
C LEU A 48 -9.84 -2.49 6.99
N GLN A 49 -11.09 -2.28 7.35
CA GLN A 49 -11.70 -0.96 7.50
C GLN A 49 -11.39 -0.41 8.88
N LEU A 50 -10.96 0.84 8.93
CA LEU A 50 -10.82 1.63 10.14
C LEU A 50 -11.85 2.75 10.11
N SER A 51 -12.60 2.86 11.21
CA SER A 51 -13.59 3.90 11.41
C SER A 51 -13.35 4.55 12.76
N ASN A 52 -12.98 5.83 12.78
CA ASN A 52 -12.84 6.60 14.01
C ASN A 52 -13.95 7.64 14.11
N SER A 53 -14.77 7.54 15.15
CA SER A 53 -15.87 8.46 15.43
C SER A 53 -15.73 9.08 16.82
N PRO A 54 -16.49 10.14 17.15
CA PRO A 54 -16.51 10.69 18.50
C PRO A 54 -16.96 9.69 19.59
N LEU A 55 -17.60 8.59 19.22
CA LEU A 55 -18.19 7.62 20.15
C LEU A 55 -17.43 6.29 20.23
N SER A 56 -16.79 5.88 19.14
CA SER A 56 -16.07 4.62 19.05
C SER A 56 -14.93 4.67 18.04
N PHE A 57 -13.94 3.83 18.28
CA PHE A 57 -12.93 3.43 17.30
C PHE A 57 -13.20 1.98 16.92
N GLU A 58 -13.30 1.69 15.63
CA GLU A 58 -13.62 0.36 15.12
C GLU A 58 -12.62 -0.09 14.05
N LEU A 59 -12.20 -1.34 14.16
CA LEU A 59 -11.51 -2.09 13.12
C LEU A 59 -12.44 -3.21 12.64
N GLN A 60 -12.67 -3.31 11.33
CA GLN A 60 -13.54 -4.32 10.75
C GLN A 60 -12.83 -4.99 9.57
N GLN A 61 -12.70 -6.32 9.62
CA GLN A 61 -12.22 -7.08 8.47
C GLN A 61 -13.30 -7.06 7.37
N LEU A 62 -12.89 -6.81 6.14
CA LEU A 62 -13.80 -6.72 4.99
C LEU A 62 -14.02 -8.07 4.30
N ASN A 63 -13.25 -9.09 4.68
CA ASN A 63 -13.38 -10.44 4.14
C ASN A 63 -14.55 -11.18 4.81
N PRO A 64 -15.21 -12.12 4.10
CA PRO A 64 -16.33 -12.90 4.67
C PRO A 64 -15.97 -13.75 5.88
N SER A 65 -14.69 -14.14 6.00
CA SER A 65 -14.17 -14.89 7.13
C SER A 65 -13.00 -14.13 7.74
N PRO A 66 -12.88 -14.09 9.08
CA PRO A 66 -11.83 -13.36 9.75
C PRO A 66 -10.48 -14.03 9.49
N TRP A 67 -9.50 -13.20 9.12
CA TRP A 67 -8.11 -13.59 9.00
C TRP A 67 -7.39 -13.33 10.32
N PRO A 68 -6.38 -14.15 10.66
CA PRO A 68 -5.46 -13.84 11.75
C PRO A 68 -4.51 -12.72 11.31
N LEU A 69 -4.88 -11.47 11.59
CA LEU A 69 -4.12 -10.29 11.16
C LEU A 69 -3.15 -9.83 12.23
N ARG A 70 -1.85 -9.76 11.90
CA ARG A 70 -0.86 -9.10 12.75
C ARG A 70 -0.96 -7.60 12.60
N LEU A 71 -1.48 -6.92 13.62
CA LEU A 71 -1.63 -5.47 13.61
C LEU A 71 -0.30 -4.78 13.94
N SER A 72 -0.03 -3.69 13.24
CA SER A 72 1.11 -2.80 13.50
C SER A 72 0.60 -1.37 13.55
N SER A 73 0.82 -0.69 14.67
CA SER A 73 0.43 0.70 14.89
C SER A 73 1.34 1.36 15.92
N LYS A 74 1.46 2.69 15.87
CA LYS A 74 2.04 3.48 16.97
C LYS A 74 1.12 3.53 18.20
N GLN A 75 -0.15 3.20 18.03
CA GLN A 75 -1.15 3.15 19.10
C GLN A 75 -1.14 1.80 19.81
N GLY A 76 -1.54 1.78 21.08
CA GLY A 76 -1.71 0.54 21.85
C GLY A 76 -2.90 -0.29 21.36
N LEU A 77 -2.67 -1.08 20.32
CA LEU A 77 -3.60 -2.08 19.78
C LEU A 77 -3.10 -3.49 20.09
N PRO A 78 -3.99 -4.49 20.17
CA PRO A 78 -3.55 -5.87 20.30
C PRO A 78 -2.66 -6.25 19.10
N PRO A 79 -1.60 -7.04 19.31
CA PRO A 79 -0.66 -7.40 18.24
C PRO A 79 -1.29 -8.27 17.15
N PHE A 80 -2.39 -8.97 17.47
CA PHE A 80 -3.15 -9.78 16.53
C PHE A 80 -4.65 -9.51 16.67
N LEU A 81 -5.34 -9.53 15.53
CA LEU A 81 -6.79 -9.53 15.42
C LEU A 81 -7.25 -10.86 14.82
N PHE A 82 -7.98 -11.64 15.61
CA PHE A 82 -8.58 -12.92 15.18
C PHE A 82 -10.10 -12.83 14.96
N ALA A 83 -10.71 -11.70 15.30
CA ALA A 83 -12.15 -11.48 15.20
C ALA A 83 -12.51 -10.68 13.95
N GLN A 84 -13.78 -10.75 13.54
CA GLN A 84 -14.29 -9.97 12.40
C GLN A 84 -14.19 -8.46 12.66
N SER A 85 -14.42 -8.02 13.89
CA SER A 85 -14.26 -6.63 14.29
C SER A 85 -13.71 -6.47 15.70
N LEU A 86 -13.16 -5.30 15.97
CA LEU A 86 -12.69 -4.84 17.27
C LEU A 86 -13.19 -3.41 17.47
N THR A 87 -13.98 -3.18 18.51
CA THR A 87 -14.48 -1.86 18.88
C THR A 87 -13.88 -1.44 20.22
N THR A 88 -13.32 -0.23 20.29
CA THR A 88 -12.79 0.37 21.51
C THR A 88 -13.30 1.80 21.69
N SER A 89 -12.94 2.42 22.82
CA SER A 89 -13.10 3.86 22.99
C SER A 89 -12.43 4.65 21.85
N PRO A 90 -12.96 5.84 21.50
CA PRO A 90 -12.38 6.72 20.49
C PRO A 90 -10.89 6.95 20.69
N LYS A 91 -10.18 7.19 19.59
CA LYS A 91 -8.76 7.53 19.62
C LYS A 91 -8.60 9.03 19.41
N ASN A 92 -7.89 9.66 20.35
CA ASN A 92 -7.62 11.11 20.34
C ASN A 92 -6.57 11.53 19.29
N SER A 93 -5.90 10.56 18.69
CA SER A 93 -4.87 10.78 17.67
C SER A 93 -5.11 9.84 16.50
N GLU A 94 -4.60 10.23 15.34
CA GLU A 94 -4.72 9.44 14.12
C GLU A 94 -4.07 8.06 14.31
N VAL A 95 -4.77 7.03 13.83
CA VAL A 95 -4.34 5.64 13.95
C VAL A 95 -3.98 5.12 12.57
N LEU A 96 -2.68 5.13 12.28
CA LEU A 96 -2.15 4.43 11.12
C LEU A 96 -1.92 2.96 11.46
N LEU A 97 -2.37 2.11 10.54
CA LEU A 97 -2.23 0.67 10.63
C LEU A 97 -1.36 0.16 9.50
N ASN A 98 -0.56 -0.85 9.81
CA ASN A 98 0.29 -1.55 8.85
C ASN A 98 1.23 -0.64 8.06
N LEU A 99 1.59 0.54 8.58
CA LEU A 99 2.41 1.49 7.84
C LEU A 99 3.76 0.86 7.48
N ASN A 100 4.19 1.05 6.23
CA ASN A 100 5.37 0.41 5.62
C ASN A 100 5.20 -1.09 5.32
N PHE A 101 3.97 -1.57 5.08
CA PHE A 101 3.67 -2.96 4.69
C PHE A 101 4.30 -4.02 5.60
N THR A 102 4.21 -3.82 6.91
CA THR A 102 4.78 -4.79 7.88
C THR A 102 4.11 -6.16 7.89
N SER A 103 2.90 -6.24 7.33
CA SER A 103 2.06 -7.43 7.23
C SER A 103 1.28 -7.42 5.91
N PHE A 104 0.82 -8.58 5.44
CA PHE A 104 0.18 -8.74 4.13
C PHE A 104 -1.34 -8.49 4.17
N TYR A 105 -1.76 -7.24 4.38
CA TYR A 105 -3.16 -6.82 4.28
C TYR A 105 -3.25 -5.33 3.91
N ARG A 106 -4.38 -4.92 3.31
CA ARG A 106 -4.66 -3.52 2.97
C ARG A 106 -5.50 -2.84 4.03
N VAL A 107 -5.37 -1.51 4.15
CA VAL A 107 -6.15 -0.73 5.12
C VAL A 107 -6.99 0.32 4.40
N ASN A 108 -8.29 0.34 4.69
CA ASN A 108 -9.20 1.39 4.28
C ASN A 108 -9.54 2.26 5.48
N TYR A 109 -9.39 3.58 5.37
CA TYR A 109 -9.74 4.50 6.45
C TYR A 109 -11.06 5.21 6.14
N ASP A 110 -11.67 5.81 7.16
CA ASP A 110 -12.79 6.72 6.98
C ASP A 110 -12.37 8.00 6.22
N PRO A 111 -13.32 8.76 5.63
CA PRO A 111 -13.00 9.94 4.82
C PRO A 111 -12.18 11.00 5.54
N THR A 112 -12.47 11.23 6.83
CA THR A 112 -11.77 12.23 7.64
C THR A 112 -10.31 11.85 7.85
N THR A 113 -10.06 10.58 8.12
CA THR A 113 -8.72 10.02 8.28
C THR A 113 -7.97 10.04 6.95
N TRP A 114 -8.59 9.63 5.84
CA TRP A 114 -7.94 9.72 4.51
C TRP A 114 -7.50 11.15 4.18
N ILE A 115 -8.37 12.14 4.37
CA ILE A 115 -8.04 13.55 4.12
C ILE A 115 -6.87 14.00 5.01
N SER A 116 -6.92 13.67 6.30
CA SER A 116 -5.87 14.00 7.26
C SER A 116 -4.51 13.39 6.89
N ILE A 117 -4.48 12.11 6.50
CA ILE A 117 -3.28 11.41 6.04
C ILE A 117 -2.63 12.14 4.87
N PHE A 118 -3.41 12.46 3.83
CA PHE A 118 -2.87 13.09 2.63
C PHE A 118 -2.53 14.57 2.84
N SER A 119 -3.20 15.27 3.76
CA SER A 119 -2.80 16.62 4.19
C SER A 119 -1.44 16.60 4.88
N GLN A 120 -1.23 15.69 5.85
CA GLN A 120 0.05 15.56 6.54
C GLN A 120 1.17 15.12 5.58
N MET A 121 0.85 14.25 4.62
CA MET A 121 1.82 13.80 3.62
C MET A 121 2.20 14.91 2.62
N ASP A 122 1.28 15.84 2.35
CA ASP A 122 1.54 17.03 1.53
C ASP A 122 2.41 18.05 2.25
N GLU A 123 2.12 18.31 3.53
CA GLU A 123 2.86 19.27 4.36
C GLU A 123 4.25 18.76 4.77
N HIS A 124 4.35 17.47 5.09
CA HIS A 124 5.53 16.83 5.68
C HIS A 124 5.79 15.44 5.08
N PRO A 125 6.09 15.33 3.77
CA PRO A 125 6.26 14.05 3.08
C PRO A 125 7.34 13.15 3.69
N GLU A 126 8.36 13.74 4.32
CA GLU A 126 9.47 13.06 5.00
C GLU A 126 9.07 12.31 6.28
N GLN A 127 7.92 12.63 6.89
CA GLN A 127 7.39 11.90 8.05
C GLN A 127 6.92 10.49 7.67
N PHE A 128 6.68 10.27 6.39
CA PHE A 128 6.33 8.98 5.81
C PHE A 128 7.56 8.40 5.10
N SER A 129 7.82 7.10 5.27
CA SER A 129 8.85 6.45 4.45
C SER A 129 8.39 6.37 2.99
N ALA A 130 9.32 6.17 2.05
CA ALA A 130 8.96 5.94 0.64
C ALA A 130 7.97 4.78 0.46
N VAL A 131 8.18 3.68 1.21
CA VAL A 131 7.26 2.51 1.23
C VAL A 131 5.91 2.88 1.85
N GLY A 132 5.89 3.67 2.92
CA GLY A 132 4.66 4.11 3.57
C GLY A 132 3.81 5.02 2.68
N ARG A 133 4.44 5.97 1.97
CA ARG A 133 3.75 6.81 0.97
C ARG A 133 3.18 5.99 -0.17
N ALA A 134 3.98 5.09 -0.74
CA ALA A 134 3.55 4.16 -1.79
C ALA A 134 2.35 3.32 -1.32
N GLN A 135 2.44 2.73 -0.13
CA GLN A 135 1.35 1.95 0.47
C GLN A 135 0.06 2.75 0.56
N LEU A 136 0.08 3.91 1.23
CA LEU A 136 -1.12 4.70 1.49
C LEU A 136 -1.81 5.14 0.19
N VAL A 137 -1.04 5.56 -0.81
CA VAL A 137 -1.57 5.89 -2.15
C VAL A 137 -2.19 4.65 -2.79
N THR A 138 -1.48 3.52 -2.82
CA THR A 138 -1.98 2.31 -3.48
C THR A 138 -3.20 1.71 -2.79
N ASP A 139 -3.27 1.76 -1.45
CA ASP A 139 -4.42 1.29 -0.67
C ASP A 139 -5.63 2.18 -0.93
N PHE A 140 -5.48 3.50 -0.84
CA PHE A 140 -6.56 4.43 -1.20
C PHE A 140 -7.08 4.17 -2.62
N CYS A 141 -6.17 4.15 -3.61
CA CYS A 141 -6.56 3.98 -5.01
C CYS A 141 -7.20 2.61 -5.26
N TYR A 142 -6.75 1.55 -4.59
CA TYR A 142 -7.38 0.24 -4.64
C TYR A 142 -8.82 0.29 -4.13
N PHE A 143 -9.06 0.81 -2.91
CA PHE A 143 -10.43 0.86 -2.37
C PHE A 143 -11.33 1.81 -3.15
N TYR A 144 -10.80 2.95 -3.62
CA TYR A 144 -11.52 3.86 -4.49
C TYR A 144 -11.96 3.16 -5.78
N ALA A 145 -11.09 2.37 -6.39
CA ALA A 145 -11.39 1.66 -7.62
C ALA A 145 -12.48 0.57 -7.48
N HIS A 146 -12.77 0.16 -6.25
CA HIS A 146 -13.78 -0.84 -5.93
C HIS A 146 -15.02 -0.22 -5.26
N ASP A 147 -15.20 1.10 -5.37
CA ASP A 147 -16.30 1.86 -4.76
C ASP A 147 -16.43 1.61 -3.25
N LYS A 148 -15.29 1.45 -2.55
CA LYS A 148 -15.22 1.22 -1.09
C LYS A 148 -14.79 2.44 -0.29
N VAL A 149 -14.66 3.60 -0.91
CA VAL A 149 -14.26 4.84 -0.22
C VAL A 149 -15.41 5.83 -0.25
N ASP A 150 -15.95 6.14 0.93
CA ASP A 150 -16.93 7.19 1.10
C ASP A 150 -16.36 8.54 0.65
N ARG A 151 -17.14 9.29 -0.13
CA ARG A 151 -16.68 10.53 -0.78
C ARG A 151 -15.43 10.34 -1.66
N GLY A 152 -15.21 9.12 -2.15
CA GLY A 152 -13.97 8.72 -2.82
C GLY A 152 -13.58 9.60 -4.01
N ALA A 153 -14.53 10.09 -4.81
CA ALA A 153 -14.21 10.98 -5.95
C ALA A 153 -13.54 12.29 -5.51
N ALA A 154 -14.02 12.92 -4.43
CA ALA A 154 -13.44 14.16 -3.92
C ALA A 154 -12.05 13.91 -3.31
N ILE A 155 -11.89 12.82 -2.56
CA ILE A 155 -10.60 12.47 -1.95
C ILE A 155 -9.59 12.08 -3.03
N LYS A 156 -10.03 11.41 -4.11
CA LYS A 156 -9.15 11.02 -5.22
C LYS A 156 -8.51 12.22 -5.89
N GLU A 157 -9.24 13.32 -6.09
CA GLU A 157 -8.65 14.54 -6.61
C GLU A 157 -7.56 15.09 -5.67
N ILE A 158 -7.77 15.05 -4.35
CA ILE A 158 -6.73 15.41 -3.35
C ILE A 158 -5.52 14.49 -3.48
N VAL A 159 -5.70 13.17 -3.50
CA VAL A 159 -4.62 12.19 -3.56
C VAL A 159 -3.78 12.36 -4.82
N VAL A 160 -4.44 12.47 -5.98
CA VAL A 160 -3.78 12.65 -7.27
C VAL A 160 -2.99 13.97 -7.29
N ASP A 161 -3.58 15.05 -6.77
CA ASP A 161 -2.93 16.35 -6.69
C ASP A 161 -1.69 16.33 -5.76
N VAL A 162 -1.81 15.80 -4.55
CA VAL A 162 -0.68 15.67 -3.59
C VAL A 162 0.47 14.88 -4.19
N VAL A 163 0.17 13.75 -4.83
CA VAL A 163 1.19 12.87 -5.44
C VAL A 163 1.90 13.58 -6.60
N TYR A 164 1.16 14.31 -7.45
CA TYR A 164 1.78 15.01 -8.58
C TYR A 164 2.53 16.29 -8.17
N ARG A 165 2.04 17.03 -7.17
CA ARG A 165 2.74 18.23 -6.66
C ARG A 165 4.05 17.90 -5.97
N ASN A 166 4.09 16.81 -5.23
CA ASN A 166 5.26 16.35 -4.47
C ASN A 166 5.97 15.18 -5.17
N ALA A 167 5.98 15.15 -6.50
CA ALA A 167 6.43 14.01 -7.30
C ALA A 167 7.86 13.54 -7.01
N GLU A 168 8.75 14.40 -6.51
CA GLU A 168 10.08 14.01 -6.01
C GLU A 168 10.06 13.04 -4.83
N HIS A 169 8.96 12.99 -4.08
CA HIS A 169 8.76 12.09 -2.95
C HIS A 169 8.04 10.79 -3.36
N PHE A 170 7.67 10.62 -4.63
CA PHE A 170 6.94 9.44 -5.12
C PHE A 170 7.62 8.82 -6.34
N GLU A 171 8.72 8.08 -6.14
CA GLU A 171 9.58 7.53 -7.21
C GLU A 171 8.81 6.80 -8.33
N LEU A 172 7.70 6.13 -8.00
CA LEU A 172 6.83 5.42 -8.95
C LEU A 172 5.38 5.95 -8.93
N CYS A 173 5.17 7.27 -8.88
CA CYS A 173 3.83 7.82 -8.68
C CYS A 173 2.78 7.38 -9.70
N ASP A 174 3.12 7.27 -10.98
CA ASP A 174 2.15 6.84 -12.00
C ASP A 174 1.71 5.39 -11.78
N TRP A 175 2.61 4.54 -11.27
CA TRP A 175 2.27 3.19 -10.82
C TRP A 175 1.39 3.21 -9.57
N HIS A 176 1.74 3.99 -8.55
CA HIS A 176 0.96 4.07 -7.32
C HIS A 176 -0.48 4.57 -7.57
N LEU A 177 -0.66 5.45 -8.56
CA LEU A 177 -1.95 6.00 -8.95
C LEU A 177 -2.73 5.14 -9.96
N PHE A 178 -2.21 3.98 -10.37
CA PHE A 178 -2.82 3.14 -11.42
C PHE A 178 -4.33 2.93 -11.21
N TRP A 179 -4.72 2.47 -10.01
CA TRP A 179 -6.12 2.19 -9.69
C TRP A 179 -6.99 3.45 -9.60
N CYS A 180 -6.42 4.60 -9.23
CA CYS A 180 -7.15 5.87 -9.26
C CYS A 180 -7.49 6.31 -10.69
N HIS A 181 -6.66 5.96 -11.67
CA HIS A 181 -6.87 6.30 -13.08
C HIS A 181 -7.71 5.26 -13.84
N SER A 182 -7.86 4.05 -13.31
CA SER A 182 -8.61 2.97 -13.97
C SER A 182 -10.13 3.13 -13.92
N THR A 183 -10.69 3.96 -13.02
CA THR A 183 -12.12 3.92 -12.67
C THR A 183 -13.01 5.06 -13.18
N VAL A 184 -12.53 5.90 -14.09
CA VAL A 184 -13.33 6.99 -14.68
C VAL A 184 -14.01 6.54 -15.99
N PRO A 185 -15.26 6.96 -16.33
CA PRO A 185 -15.73 7.00 -17.71
C PRO A 185 -14.83 7.98 -18.46
N ALA A 186 -13.94 7.44 -19.31
CA ALA A 186 -12.79 8.18 -19.79
C ALA A 186 -13.20 9.40 -20.63
N THR A 187 -12.70 10.58 -20.25
CA THR A 187 -12.58 11.70 -21.21
C THR A 187 -11.55 11.34 -22.29
N LEU A 188 -11.59 11.96 -23.48
CA LEU A 188 -10.68 11.63 -24.58
C LEU A 188 -9.20 11.72 -24.18
N SER A 189 -8.82 12.68 -23.33
CA SER A 189 -7.45 12.84 -22.82
C SER A 189 -7.04 11.72 -21.85
N GLN A 190 -7.97 11.22 -21.03
CA GLN A 190 -7.76 10.10 -20.12
C GLN A 190 -7.75 8.77 -20.87
N LEU A 191 -8.57 8.63 -21.91
CA LEU A 191 -8.54 7.49 -22.84
C LEU A 191 -7.21 7.45 -23.58
N LEU A 192 -6.73 8.59 -24.08
CA LEU A 192 -5.40 8.74 -24.68
C LEU A 192 -4.29 8.43 -23.68
N LYS A 193 -4.40 8.83 -22.42
CA LYS A 193 -3.47 8.40 -21.37
C LYS A 193 -3.51 6.88 -21.18
N ARG A 194 -4.67 6.23 -21.08
CA ARG A 194 -4.78 4.76 -20.97
C ARG A 194 -4.19 4.02 -22.18
N VAL A 195 -4.42 4.54 -23.39
CA VAL A 195 -3.88 4.00 -24.65
C VAL A 195 -2.37 4.23 -24.75
N ALA A 196 -1.88 5.41 -24.35
CA ALA A 196 -0.46 5.72 -24.29
C ALA A 196 0.27 4.89 -23.21
N LEU A 197 -0.42 4.60 -22.10
CA LEU A 197 -0.01 3.67 -21.04
C LEU A 197 -0.24 2.20 -21.43
N GLY A 198 -0.22 1.86 -22.73
CA GLY A 198 -0.49 0.51 -23.25
C GLY A 198 0.09 -0.57 -22.34
N VAL A 199 -0.80 -1.34 -21.70
CA VAL A 199 -0.52 -2.17 -20.51
C VAL A 199 0.66 -3.13 -20.71
N THR A 200 0.95 -3.52 -21.95
CA THR A 200 2.10 -4.37 -22.29
C THR A 200 3.44 -3.62 -22.33
N ARG A 201 3.47 -2.36 -22.78
CA ARG A 201 4.69 -1.53 -22.83
C ARG A 201 5.07 -0.91 -21.48
N LEU A 202 4.14 -0.90 -20.53
CA LEU A 202 4.41 -0.44 -19.18
C LEU A 202 5.48 -1.30 -18.51
N PHE A 203 5.39 -2.63 -18.61
CA PHE A 203 6.30 -3.56 -17.92
C PHE A 203 7.68 -3.72 -18.58
N ASP A 204 7.97 -2.99 -19.65
CA ASP A 204 9.21 -3.15 -20.43
C ASP A 204 10.38 -2.31 -19.90
N ASN A 205 10.15 -1.24 -19.11
CA ASN A 205 11.23 -0.37 -18.59
C ASN A 205 10.79 0.48 -17.37
N ASP A 206 11.60 0.51 -16.31
CA ASP A 206 11.41 1.29 -15.08
C ASP A 206 11.20 2.81 -15.32
N ALA A 207 11.81 3.35 -16.38
CA ALA A 207 11.63 4.75 -16.78
C ALA A 207 10.18 5.10 -17.19
N ALA A 208 9.34 4.10 -17.50
CA ALA A 208 7.94 4.30 -17.85
C ALA A 208 7.04 4.57 -16.64
N PHE A 209 7.48 4.16 -15.43
CA PHE A 209 6.70 4.24 -14.19
C PHE A 209 7.08 5.40 -13.27
N GLY A 210 8.20 6.06 -13.55
CA GLY A 210 8.63 7.24 -12.81
C GLY A 210 7.75 8.46 -13.08
N CYS A 211 7.63 9.37 -12.10
CA CYS A 211 6.86 10.59 -12.27
C CYS A 211 7.36 11.41 -13.46
N ARG A 212 6.61 11.39 -14.56
CA ARG A 212 6.91 12.22 -15.74
C ARG A 212 6.76 13.72 -15.47
N THR A 213 6.20 14.08 -14.31
CA THR A 213 6.02 15.45 -13.81
C THR A 213 6.92 15.79 -12.61
N GLY A 214 7.78 14.88 -12.16
CA GLY A 214 8.68 15.08 -11.01
C GLY A 214 10.01 15.75 -11.35
N GLN A 215 10.77 16.16 -10.32
CA GLN A 215 12.05 16.89 -10.45
C GLN A 215 13.05 16.31 -11.48
N ALA A 216 13.00 15.02 -11.80
CA ALA A 216 13.80 14.44 -12.89
C ALA A 216 13.47 15.03 -14.28
N ALA A 217 12.20 15.28 -14.60
CA ALA A 217 11.79 15.96 -15.82
C ALA A 217 12.19 17.45 -15.82
N ARG A 218 12.20 18.10 -14.63
CA ARG A 218 12.67 19.48 -14.45
C ARG A 218 14.20 19.58 -14.57
N SER A 219 14.95 18.64 -14.03
CA SER A 219 16.40 18.55 -14.14
C SER A 219 16.84 18.18 -15.57
N LEU A 220 16.12 17.28 -16.26
CA LEU A 220 16.36 17.00 -17.67
C LEU A 220 16.03 18.20 -18.58
N ASN A 221 14.93 18.92 -18.32
CA ASN A 221 14.63 20.17 -19.03
C ASN A 221 15.65 21.28 -18.70
N SER A 222 16.12 21.37 -17.46
CA SER A 222 17.17 22.31 -17.02
C SER A 222 18.52 22.01 -17.70
N ILE A 223 18.91 20.74 -17.76
CA ILE A 223 20.12 20.28 -18.46
C ILE A 223 19.98 20.52 -19.96
N CYS A 224 18.83 20.21 -20.58
CA CYS A 224 18.59 20.50 -21.99
C CYS A 224 18.64 22.01 -22.29
N ASN A 225 18.09 22.87 -21.43
CA ASN A 225 18.15 24.32 -21.60
C ASN A 225 19.58 24.87 -21.42
N SER A 226 20.37 24.26 -20.53
CA SER A 226 21.77 24.64 -20.27
C SER A 226 22.72 24.17 -21.38
N VAL A 227 22.49 22.97 -21.94
CA VAL A 227 23.37 22.36 -22.96
C VAL A 227 23.01 22.81 -24.38
N PHE A 228 21.73 23.00 -24.68
CA PHE A 228 21.28 23.27 -26.05
C PHE A 228 20.72 24.69 -26.25
N GLY A 229 20.63 25.52 -25.20
CA GLY A 229 20.37 26.96 -25.31
C GLY A 229 19.02 27.35 -25.93
N THR A 230 18.08 26.42 -26.08
CA THR A 230 16.79 26.68 -26.74
C THR A 230 15.67 26.88 -25.73
N ASN A 231 15.17 28.12 -25.65
CA ASN A 231 13.89 28.43 -25.02
C ASN A 231 12.80 27.51 -25.59
N SER A 232 12.09 26.81 -24.71
CA SER A 232 10.95 25.98 -25.06
C SER A 232 9.84 26.79 -25.72
N LYS A 233 9.81 26.82 -27.05
CA LYS A 233 8.61 27.12 -27.85
C LYS A 233 8.69 26.37 -29.17
N GLU A 234 7.78 25.40 -29.31
CA GLU A 234 7.46 24.67 -30.54
C GLU A 234 8.64 23.83 -31.06
N VAL A 235 8.48 22.56 -31.41
CA VAL A 235 7.98 22.15 -32.73
C VAL A 235 7.68 20.65 -32.64
N TYR A 236 6.39 20.30 -32.81
CA TYR A 236 6.03 19.04 -33.43
C TYR A 236 6.60 19.06 -34.85
N GLY A 237 7.50 18.12 -35.18
CA GLY A 237 8.06 18.03 -36.52
C GLY A 237 8.55 16.61 -36.81
N ASN A 238 7.84 15.93 -37.71
CA ASN A 238 8.07 14.58 -38.21
C ASN A 238 9.56 14.20 -38.38
N THR A 239 10.09 13.34 -37.52
CA THR A 239 11.16 12.41 -37.92
C THR A 239 11.15 11.17 -37.01
N PRO A 240 10.86 9.96 -37.51
CA PRO A 240 11.01 8.76 -36.70
C PRO A 240 12.51 8.49 -36.49
N LEU A 241 12.98 8.53 -35.24
CA LEU A 241 14.32 8.07 -34.89
C LEU A 241 14.38 6.56 -35.14
N LYS A 242 15.09 6.20 -36.20
CA LYS A 242 15.47 4.83 -36.53
C LYS A 242 16.54 4.40 -35.52
N LEU A 243 16.17 3.58 -34.54
CA LEU A 243 17.13 2.91 -33.65
C LEU A 243 17.19 1.42 -34.00
N MET A 244 18.42 0.95 -34.11
CA MET A 244 18.86 -0.36 -34.59
C MET A 244 18.05 -1.53 -34.03
N ALA A 245 17.67 -2.44 -34.94
CA ALA A 245 17.12 -3.74 -34.59
C ALA A 245 18.15 -4.55 -33.76
N PRO A 246 17.74 -5.22 -32.67
CA PRO A 246 18.50 -6.33 -32.11
C PRO A 246 18.49 -7.51 -33.10
N PRO A 247 19.54 -8.34 -33.15
CA PRO A 247 19.62 -9.44 -34.10
C PRO A 247 18.43 -10.42 -33.92
N GLU A 248 17.79 -10.73 -35.04
CA GLU A 248 16.74 -11.74 -35.14
C GLU A 248 17.26 -13.15 -34.83
N ARG A 249 16.43 -13.90 -34.08
CA ARG A 249 16.36 -15.37 -33.95
C ARG A 249 17.42 -16.08 -33.10
N ALA A 250 16.93 -16.76 -32.06
CA ALA A 250 16.64 -18.19 -32.18
C ALA A 250 15.52 -18.59 -31.22
N TYR A 251 14.36 -18.93 -31.78
CA TYR A 251 13.44 -19.88 -31.18
C TYR A 251 14.13 -21.25 -31.20
N LEU A 252 14.24 -21.89 -30.04
CA LEU A 252 13.98 -23.31 -29.76
C LEU A 252 13.88 -23.48 -28.24
#